data_AF-A0A6I4NJX6-F1
#
_entry.id   AF-A0A6I4NJX6-F1
#
_cell.length_a   1.000
_cell.length_b   1.000
_cell.length_c   1.000
_cell.angle_alpha   90.00
_cell.angle_beta   90.00
_cell.angle_gamma   90.00
#
_symmetry.space_group_name_H-M   'P 1'
#
loop_
_entity.id
_entity.type
_entity.pdbx_description
1 polymer ?
#
loop_
_entity_poly.entity_id
_entity_poly.type
_entity_poly.pdbx_seq_one_letter_code
_entity_poly.pdbx_strand_id
1 'polypeptide(L)'
;MKKTLKILGIIIFSILLLFICSYLYLTDFGRKGILSNEPRNSKIEIPVTYNIGWWAYQDDLTIDSLKIVIIESKLNLFNSKSLISYSVYGKMKYDGHWEPEIKNVHLSERIEKDSVKNRIIEITPIISVKENETLKGGIKQFKFKNEHTIISNQWGNNTIKFICGNKEQIIILQQRK
;
A
#
# COMPACT_ATOMS: atom_id res chain seq x y z
N MET A 1 -17.80 25.94 54.20
CA MET A 1 -18.63 25.16 53.24
C MET A 1 -18.34 25.44 51.76
N LYS A 2 -18.19 26.70 51.30
CA LYS A 2 -17.95 26.97 49.86
C LYS A 2 -16.61 26.43 49.31
N LYS A 3 -15.54 26.38 50.11
CA LYS A 3 -14.22 25.85 49.67
C LYS A 3 -14.19 24.32 49.56
N THR A 4 -14.81 23.62 50.51
CA THR A 4 -14.86 22.14 50.51
C THR A 4 -15.71 21.59 49.37
N LEU A 5 -16.83 22.24 49.04
CA LEU A 5 -17.66 21.90 47.87
C LEU A 5 -16.92 22.09 46.53
N LYS A 6 -16.11 23.16 46.41
CA LYS A 6 -15.29 23.39 45.21
C LYS A 6 -14.24 22.31 45.02
N ILE A 7 -13.56 21.91 46.08
CA ILE A 7 -12.55 20.83 46.03
C ILE A 7 -13.22 19.50 45.65
N LEU A 8 -14.37 19.19 46.24
CA LEU A 8 -15.11 17.96 45.92
C LEU A 8 -15.57 17.93 44.46
N GLY A 9 -16.05 19.07 43.94
CA GLY A 9 -16.43 19.21 42.53
C GLY A 9 -15.26 19.00 41.57
N ILE A 10 -14.07 19.52 41.89
CA ILE A 10 -12.85 19.33 41.09
C ILE A 10 -12.43 17.87 41.09
N ILE A 11 -12.50 17.18 42.24
CA ILE A 11 -12.17 15.76 42.36
C ILE A 11 -13.12 14.91 41.50
N ILE A 12 -14.43 15.14 41.62
CA ILE A 12 -15.43 14.42 40.81
C ILE A 12 -15.22 14.66 39.32
N PHE A 13 -14.97 15.91 38.92
CA PHE A 13 -14.70 16.24 37.53
C PHE A 13 -13.43 15.56 37.01
N SER A 14 -12.36 15.51 37.83
CA SER A 14 -11.10 14.86 37.48
C SER A 14 -11.27 13.35 37.32
N ILE A 15 -12.06 12.72 38.20
CA ILE A 15 -12.39 11.29 38.11
C ILE A 15 -13.21 11.02 36.85
N LEU A 16 -14.22 11.84 36.55
CA LEU A 16 -15.03 11.71 35.33
C LEU A 16 -14.17 11.83 34.07
N LEU A 17 -13.25 12.79 34.03
CA LEU A 17 -12.31 12.98 32.92
C LEU A 17 -11.42 11.75 32.73
N LEU A 18 -10.87 11.20 33.84
CA LEU A 18 -10.07 9.98 33.82
C LEU A 18 -10.85 8.77 33.29
N PHE A 19 -12.11 8.62 33.68
CA PHE A 19 -12.97 7.56 33.17
C PHE A 19 -13.25 7.70 31.67
N ILE A 20 -13.53 8.92 31.20
CA ILE A 20 -13.74 9.20 29.77
C ILE A 20 -12.47 8.92 28.98
N CYS A 21 -11.31 9.43 29.43
CA CYS A 21 -10.03 9.19 28.76
C CYS A 21 -9.66 7.70 28.74
N SER A 22 -9.86 6.98 29.85
CA SER A 22 -9.60 5.54 29.94
C SER A 22 -10.53 4.74 29.02
N TYR A 23 -11.81 5.09 28.98
CA TYR A 23 -12.78 4.48 28.08
C TYR A 23 -12.41 4.71 26.60
N LEU A 24 -12.06 5.94 26.22
CA LEU A 24 -11.62 6.28 24.86
C LEU A 24 -10.32 5.55 24.48
N TYR A 25 -9.40 5.38 25.42
CA TYR A 25 -8.16 4.64 25.23
C TYR A 25 -8.41 3.13 25.03
N LEU A 26 -9.21 2.50 25.90
CA LEU A 26 -9.51 1.07 25.85
C LEU A 26 -10.34 0.67 24.63
N THR A 27 -11.22 1.56 24.15
CA THR A 27 -12.07 1.28 22.99
C THR A 27 -11.41 1.60 21.65
N ASP A 28 -10.14 2.04 21.66
CA ASP A 28 -9.38 2.36 20.44
C ASP A 28 -10.13 3.35 19.53
N PHE A 29 -11.00 4.19 20.14
CA PHE A 29 -12.03 4.98 19.46
C PHE A 29 -11.44 5.95 18.42
N GLY A 30 -10.23 6.45 18.66
CA GLY A 30 -9.50 7.30 17.72
C GLY A 30 -8.86 6.55 16.54
N ARG A 31 -8.59 5.24 16.67
CA ARG A 31 -7.92 4.42 15.64
C ARG A 31 -8.87 3.62 14.76
N LYS A 32 -10.04 3.24 15.26
CA LYS A 32 -11.01 2.39 14.55
C LYS A 32 -12.43 2.96 14.49
N GLY A 33 -12.66 4.13 15.09
CA GLY A 33 -13.98 4.77 15.17
C GLY A 33 -14.22 5.83 14.09
N ILE A 34 -15.19 6.71 14.33
CA ILE A 34 -15.70 7.74 13.40
C ILE A 34 -14.60 8.71 12.90
N LEU A 35 -13.49 8.84 13.65
CA LEU A 35 -12.36 9.68 13.29
C LEU A 35 -11.36 8.98 12.34
N SER A 36 -11.31 7.64 12.31
CA SER A 36 -10.42 6.91 11.40
C SER A 36 -11.07 6.80 10.03
N ASN A 37 -10.89 7.81 9.18
CA ASN A 37 -11.25 7.76 7.76
C ASN A 37 -10.22 6.96 6.94
N GLU A 38 -9.45 6.08 7.58
CA GLU A 38 -8.48 5.24 6.91
C GLU A 38 -9.16 4.36 5.85
N PRO A 39 -8.48 4.10 4.72
CA PRO A 39 -9.00 3.15 3.76
C PRO A 39 -9.13 1.76 4.37
N ARG A 40 -10.01 0.95 3.79
CA ARG A 40 -10.09 -0.47 4.15
C ARG A 40 -8.76 -1.21 3.89
N ASN A 41 -8.67 -2.43 4.42
CA ASN A 41 -7.53 -3.32 4.15
C ASN A 41 -7.38 -3.62 2.65
N SER A 42 -6.12 -3.69 2.21
CA SER A 42 -5.73 -4.01 0.84
C SER A 42 -6.08 -5.45 0.47
N LYS A 43 -6.65 -5.66 -0.71
CA LYS A 43 -6.82 -6.97 -1.32
C LYS A 43 -5.57 -7.34 -2.13
N ILE A 44 -4.96 -8.46 -1.78
CA ILE A 44 -3.73 -8.94 -2.40
C ILE A 44 -4.06 -10.25 -3.13
N GLU A 45 -3.88 -10.26 -4.46
CA GLU A 45 -4.01 -11.45 -5.29
C GLU A 45 -2.70 -12.24 -5.30
N ILE A 46 -1.57 -11.54 -5.51
CA ILE A 46 -0.23 -12.12 -5.49
C ILE A 46 0.53 -11.61 -4.26
N PRO A 47 1.14 -12.47 -3.45
CA PRO A 47 1.90 -12.06 -2.26
C PRO A 47 2.94 -10.98 -2.56
N VAL A 48 3.04 -10.00 -1.67
CA VAL A 48 4.01 -8.90 -1.77
C VAL A 48 5.22 -9.18 -0.89
N THR A 49 6.43 -8.88 -1.39
CA THR A 49 7.68 -8.89 -0.62
C THR A 49 8.36 -7.52 -0.72
N TYR A 50 9.16 -7.18 0.28
CA TYR A 50 10.03 -6.00 0.28
C TYR A 50 11.52 -6.39 0.35
N ASN A 51 11.80 -7.70 0.31
CA ASN A 51 13.15 -8.23 0.39
C ASN A 51 13.71 -8.42 -1.02
N ILE A 52 14.88 -7.83 -1.25
CA ILE A 52 15.69 -8.06 -2.45
C ILE A 52 16.30 -9.46 -2.36
N GLY A 53 16.25 -10.21 -3.46
CA GLY A 53 16.85 -11.54 -3.53
C GLY A 53 17.34 -11.86 -4.94
N TRP A 54 17.96 -13.04 -5.07
CA TRP A 54 18.30 -13.59 -6.38
C TRP A 54 17.04 -14.11 -7.05
N TRP A 55 16.56 -13.40 -8.06
CA TRP A 55 15.39 -13.77 -8.85
C TRP A 55 15.84 -14.28 -10.21
N ALA A 56 15.66 -15.58 -10.44
CA ALA A 56 15.96 -16.18 -11.73
C ALA A 56 14.91 -15.77 -12.78
N TYR A 57 15.28 -15.84 -14.07
CA TYR A 57 14.38 -15.71 -15.21
C TYR A 57 13.68 -14.35 -15.38
N GLN A 58 14.23 -13.27 -14.78
CA GLN A 58 13.69 -11.92 -14.97
C GLN A 58 13.84 -11.41 -16.41
N ASP A 59 14.87 -11.85 -17.13
CA ASP A 59 15.11 -11.46 -18.53
C ASP A 59 14.03 -11.98 -19.50
N ASP A 60 13.32 -13.05 -19.10
CA ASP A 60 12.23 -13.64 -19.89
C ASP A 60 10.87 -12.95 -19.63
N LEU A 61 10.83 -11.97 -18.73
CA LEU A 61 9.65 -11.19 -18.37
C LEU A 61 9.51 -9.96 -19.27
N THR A 62 8.35 -9.81 -19.91
CA THR A 62 8.00 -8.60 -20.66
C THR A 62 6.73 -7.97 -20.07
N ILE A 63 6.81 -6.71 -19.66
CA ILE A 63 5.65 -5.95 -19.16
C ILE A 63 4.98 -5.21 -20.33
N ASP A 64 3.75 -5.60 -20.63
CA ASP A 64 2.97 -4.99 -21.69
C ASP A 64 2.22 -3.74 -21.19
N SER A 65 1.65 -3.80 -19.98
CA SER A 65 0.93 -2.66 -19.39
C SER A 65 1.01 -2.61 -17.87
N LEU A 66 1.00 -1.38 -17.36
CA LEU A 66 0.85 -1.03 -15.96
C LEU A 66 -0.36 -0.09 -15.85
N LYS A 67 -1.30 -0.40 -14.96
CA LYS A 67 -2.46 0.46 -14.69
C LYS A 67 -2.62 0.68 -13.20
N ILE A 68 -2.56 1.94 -12.78
CA ILE A 68 -2.80 2.38 -11.40
C ILE A 68 -4.15 3.08 -11.31
N VAL A 69 -4.95 2.71 -10.32
CA VAL A 69 -6.26 3.32 -10.04
C VAL A 69 -6.34 3.65 -8.56
N ILE A 70 -6.78 4.87 -8.22
CA ILE A 70 -7.09 5.26 -6.85
C ILE A 70 -8.46 4.67 -6.50
N ILE A 71 -8.52 3.80 -5.49
CA ILE A 71 -9.74 3.13 -5.06
C ILE A 71 -10.42 3.95 -3.97
N GLU A 72 -9.67 4.35 -2.94
CA GLU A 72 -10.16 5.15 -1.82
C GLU A 72 -9.12 6.21 -1.46
N SER A 73 -9.50 7.48 -1.47
CA SER A 73 -8.64 8.59 -1.08
C SER A 73 -9.44 9.61 -0.29
N LYS A 74 -9.46 9.46 1.03
CA LYS A 74 -10.13 10.38 1.98
C LYS A 74 -9.11 11.21 2.75
N LEU A 75 -8.20 11.85 2.02
CA LEU A 75 -7.09 12.61 2.58
C LEU A 75 -7.57 13.89 3.29
N ASN A 76 -7.19 14.07 4.55
CA ASN A 76 -7.54 15.21 5.40
C ASN A 76 -6.52 15.38 6.55
N LEU A 77 -6.77 16.32 7.47
CA LEU A 77 -5.87 16.60 8.61
C LEU A 77 -5.42 15.34 9.39
N PHE A 78 -6.34 14.38 9.54
CA PHE A 78 -6.18 13.19 10.38
C PHE A 78 -6.02 11.90 9.58
N ASN A 79 -6.08 11.96 8.25
CA ASN A 79 -5.89 10.81 7.37
C ASN A 79 -4.95 11.15 6.20
N SER A 80 -3.80 10.50 6.17
CA SER A 80 -2.81 10.61 5.09
C SER A 80 -2.76 9.37 4.19
N LYS A 81 -3.58 8.35 4.45
CA LYS A 81 -3.58 7.08 3.74
C LYS A 81 -4.55 7.09 2.57
N SER A 82 -4.12 6.54 1.45
CA SER A 82 -4.96 6.26 0.28
C SER A 82 -4.76 4.82 -0.16
N LEU A 83 -5.83 4.18 -0.62
CA LEU A 83 -5.79 2.86 -1.21
C LEU A 83 -5.75 2.99 -2.71
N ILE A 84 -4.74 2.39 -3.31
CA ILE A 84 -4.64 2.24 -4.75
C ILE A 84 -4.75 0.77 -5.14
N SER A 85 -5.08 0.55 -6.40
CA SER A 85 -4.91 -0.73 -7.05
C SER A 85 -3.96 -0.59 -8.21
N TYR A 86 -3.01 -1.52 -8.31
CA TYR A 86 -2.12 -1.67 -9.44
C TYR A 86 -2.43 -2.98 -10.15
N SER A 87 -2.60 -2.89 -11.47
CA SER A 87 -2.78 -4.05 -12.35
C SER A 87 -1.60 -4.11 -13.30
N VAL A 88 -0.98 -5.28 -13.40
CA VAL A 88 0.13 -5.54 -14.32
C VAL A 88 -0.32 -6.62 -15.29
N TYR A 89 -0.05 -6.39 -16.56
CA TYR A 89 -0.23 -7.38 -17.61
C TYR A 89 1.04 -7.50 -18.43
N GLY A 90 1.39 -8.72 -18.78
CA GLY A 90 2.62 -9.01 -19.50
C GLY A 90 2.70 -10.45 -19.95
N LYS A 91 3.90 -10.83 -20.35
CA LYS A 91 4.23 -12.11 -20.95
C LYS A 91 5.52 -12.64 -20.34
N MET A 92 5.59 -13.95 -20.19
CA MET A 92 6.80 -14.67 -19.79
C MET A 92 7.15 -15.66 -20.90
N LYS A 93 8.39 -15.61 -21.38
CA LYS A 93 8.94 -16.65 -22.23
C LYS A 93 9.42 -17.81 -21.37
N TYR A 94 9.35 -19.02 -21.92
CA TYR A 94 9.91 -20.19 -21.28
C TYR A 94 10.34 -21.21 -22.32
N ASP A 95 11.30 -22.05 -21.94
CA ASP A 95 11.86 -23.09 -22.79
C ASP A 95 11.66 -24.47 -22.18
N GLY A 96 11.49 -25.47 -23.05
CA GLY A 96 11.28 -26.87 -22.69
C GLY A 96 10.09 -27.08 -21.75
N HIS A 97 10.35 -27.75 -20.63
CA HIS A 97 9.34 -28.23 -19.70
C HIS A 97 9.11 -27.28 -18.51
N TRP A 98 9.71 -26.09 -18.51
CA TRP A 98 9.60 -25.17 -17.38
C TRP A 98 8.44 -24.20 -17.55
N GLU A 99 7.37 -24.38 -16.77
CA GLU A 99 6.24 -23.47 -16.77
C GLU A 99 6.47 -22.29 -15.82
N PRO A 100 6.49 -21.03 -16.30
CA PRO A 100 6.68 -19.87 -15.45
C PRO A 100 5.38 -19.44 -14.79
N GLU A 101 5.47 -18.93 -13.57
CA GLU A 101 4.38 -18.32 -12.83
C GLU A 101 4.89 -17.14 -11.99
N ILE A 102 4.01 -16.18 -11.70
CA ILE A 102 4.34 -15.08 -10.80
C ILE A 102 4.15 -15.57 -9.36
N LYS A 103 5.25 -15.78 -8.65
CA LYS A 103 5.24 -16.25 -7.25
C LYS A 103 4.84 -15.15 -6.28
N ASN A 104 5.48 -13.99 -6.44
CA ASN A 104 5.34 -12.84 -5.57
C ASN A 104 5.67 -11.56 -6.33
N VAL A 105 5.34 -10.42 -5.74
CA VAL A 105 5.66 -9.10 -6.28
C VAL A 105 6.55 -8.39 -5.29
N HIS A 106 7.74 -7.97 -5.73
CA HIS A 106 8.57 -7.07 -4.95
C HIS A 106 8.08 -5.64 -5.12
N LEU A 107 7.86 -4.95 -4.00
CA LEU A 107 7.60 -3.52 -3.99
C LEU A 107 8.81 -2.80 -3.40
N SER A 108 9.39 -1.87 -4.15
CA SER A 108 10.40 -0.94 -3.65
C SER A 108 9.80 0.46 -3.58
N GLU A 109 9.91 1.11 -2.43
CA GLU A 109 9.49 2.50 -2.26
C GLU A 109 10.70 3.37 -1.94
N ARG A 110 10.84 4.46 -2.68
CA ARG A 110 11.87 5.46 -2.42
C ARG A 110 11.32 6.87 -2.60
N ILE A 111 11.87 7.79 -1.81
CA ILE A 111 11.61 9.22 -1.96
C ILE A 111 12.58 9.76 -3.01
N GLU A 112 12.11 10.66 -3.86
CA GLU A 112 12.98 11.33 -4.82
C GLU A 112 13.96 12.25 -4.07
N LYS A 113 15.24 12.22 -4.46
CA LYS A 113 16.33 12.90 -3.74
C LYS A 113 16.03 14.38 -3.48
N ASP A 114 15.39 15.04 -4.43
CA ASP A 114 15.18 16.49 -4.42
C ASP A 114 13.75 16.89 -3.93
N SER A 115 12.89 15.92 -3.59
CA SER A 115 11.52 16.22 -3.16
C SER A 115 10.92 15.13 -2.26
N VAL A 116 10.60 15.52 -1.02
CA VAL A 116 9.87 14.67 -0.05
C VAL A 116 8.41 14.40 -0.49
N LYS A 117 7.89 15.23 -1.40
CA LYS A 117 6.54 15.11 -1.97
C LYS A 117 6.48 14.13 -3.14
N ASN A 118 7.64 13.76 -3.69
CA ASN A 118 7.74 12.88 -4.83
C ASN A 118 8.22 11.50 -4.37
N ARG A 119 7.45 10.48 -4.71
CA ARG A 119 7.77 9.09 -4.39
C ARG A 119 7.84 8.27 -5.67
N ILE A 120 8.75 7.33 -5.69
CA ILE A 120 8.83 6.30 -6.72
C ILE A 120 8.48 4.98 -6.06
N ILE A 121 7.49 4.29 -6.61
CA ILE A 121 7.10 2.93 -6.23
C ILE A 121 7.41 2.02 -7.42
N GLU A 122 8.38 1.14 -7.23
CA GLU A 122 8.79 0.16 -8.23
C GLU A 122 8.17 -1.19 -7.91
N ILE A 123 7.52 -1.77 -8.93
CA ILE A 123 6.80 -3.03 -8.87
C ILE A 123 7.58 -4.03 -9.73
N THR A 124 8.09 -5.09 -9.10
CA THR A 124 8.85 -6.13 -9.81
C THR A 124 8.19 -7.50 -9.60
N PRO A 125 7.54 -8.07 -10.63
CA PRO A 125 7.02 -9.43 -10.56
C PRO A 125 8.16 -10.45 -10.47
N ILE A 126 8.14 -11.31 -9.46
CA ILE A 126 9.13 -12.36 -9.27
C ILE A 126 8.58 -13.67 -9.84
N ILE A 127 9.36 -14.26 -10.74
CA ILE A 127 9.00 -15.49 -11.44
C ILE A 127 9.49 -16.70 -10.64
N SER A 128 8.63 -17.72 -10.52
CA SER A 128 9.04 -19.09 -10.26
C SER A 128 8.75 -19.96 -11.48
N VAL A 129 9.48 -21.07 -11.58
CA VAL A 129 9.25 -22.07 -12.62
C VAL A 129 8.85 -23.38 -11.96
N LYS A 130 7.95 -24.10 -12.62
CA LYS A 130 7.54 -25.45 -12.23
C LYS A 130 7.72 -26.37 -13.43
N GLU A 131 8.22 -27.57 -13.19
CA GLU A 131 8.37 -28.56 -14.25
C GLU A 131 7.00 -29.09 -14.70
N ASN A 132 6.82 -29.18 -16.01
CA ASN A 132 5.65 -29.68 -16.70
C ASN A 132 6.09 -30.34 -18.02
N GLU A 133 6.23 -31.67 -17.99
CA GLU A 133 6.72 -32.51 -19.09
C GLU A 133 5.88 -32.40 -20.37
N THR A 134 4.63 -31.93 -20.27
CA THR A 134 3.74 -31.78 -21.43
C THR A 134 4.03 -30.53 -22.26
N LEU A 135 4.76 -29.57 -21.70
CA LEU A 135 5.09 -28.31 -22.37
C LEU A 135 6.37 -28.44 -23.20
N LYS A 136 6.48 -27.61 -24.24
CA LYS A 136 7.64 -27.56 -25.16
C LYS A 136 8.08 -26.12 -25.42
N GLY A 137 8.15 -25.33 -24.36
CA GLY A 137 8.42 -23.91 -24.42
C GLY A 137 7.24 -23.09 -24.96
N GLY A 138 7.37 -21.77 -24.90
CA GLY A 138 6.38 -20.86 -25.45
C GLY A 138 6.31 -19.51 -24.73
N ILE A 139 5.17 -18.86 -24.88
CA ILE A 139 4.85 -17.59 -24.24
C ILE A 139 3.62 -17.78 -23.37
N LYS A 140 3.72 -17.47 -22.08
CA LYS A 140 2.60 -17.45 -21.15
C LYS A 140 2.23 -16.02 -20.81
N GLN A 141 0.98 -15.66 -21.05
CA GLN A 141 0.46 -14.36 -20.63
C GLN A 141 0.12 -14.41 -19.14
N PHE A 142 0.32 -13.29 -18.44
CA PHE A 142 -0.12 -13.15 -17.07
C PHE A 142 -0.81 -11.80 -16.87
N LYS A 143 -1.71 -11.80 -15.89
CA LYS A 143 -2.38 -10.61 -15.39
C LYS A 143 -2.59 -10.79 -13.91
N PHE A 144 -2.30 -9.77 -13.13
CA PHE A 144 -2.68 -9.74 -11.73
C PHE A 144 -3.06 -8.33 -11.30
N LYS A 145 -3.81 -8.25 -10.22
CA LYS A 145 -4.25 -7.01 -9.60
C LYS A 145 -4.05 -7.09 -8.09
N ASN A 146 -3.23 -6.20 -7.58
CA ASN A 146 -3.06 -6.01 -6.15
C ASN A 146 -3.55 -4.63 -5.73
N GLU A 147 -3.84 -4.49 -4.44
CA GLU A 147 -4.06 -3.22 -3.78
C GLU A 147 -2.90 -2.90 -2.85
N HIS A 148 -2.61 -1.61 -2.71
CA HIS A 148 -1.56 -1.12 -1.85
C HIS A 148 -2.00 0.16 -1.16
N THR A 149 -1.72 0.26 0.13
CA THR A 149 -1.96 1.49 0.89
C THR A 149 -0.74 2.38 0.80
N ILE A 150 -0.93 3.56 0.22
CA ILE A 150 0.10 4.58 0.08
C ILE A 150 -0.17 5.72 1.07
N ILE A 151 0.92 6.37 1.52
CA ILE A 151 0.87 7.44 2.52
C ILE A 151 1.34 8.74 1.86
N SER A 152 0.54 9.79 1.98
CA SER A 152 0.93 11.16 1.62
C SER A 152 1.88 11.73 2.67
N ASN A 153 3.05 12.19 2.24
CA ASN A 153 4.11 12.61 3.16
C ASN A 153 3.95 14.06 3.66
N GLN A 154 3.33 14.93 2.86
CA GLN A 154 3.19 16.36 3.19
C GLN A 154 1.86 16.94 2.69
N TRP A 155 1.50 18.12 3.18
CA TRP A 155 0.38 18.92 2.66
C TRP A 155 0.59 19.32 1.20
N GLY A 156 -0.52 19.40 0.47
CA GLY A 156 -0.56 19.74 -0.94
C GLY A 156 -0.44 18.52 -1.86
N ASN A 157 0.09 18.74 -3.06
CA ASN A 157 0.20 17.68 -4.07
C ASN A 157 1.41 16.78 -3.75
N ASN A 158 1.13 15.49 -3.62
CA ASN A 158 2.13 14.42 -3.50
C ASN A 158 2.11 13.64 -4.81
N THR A 159 3.22 13.66 -5.53
CA THR A 159 3.35 12.99 -6.84
C THR A 159 3.95 11.63 -6.63
N ILE A 160 3.31 10.59 -7.16
CA ILE A 160 3.77 9.22 -6.99
C ILE A 160 3.93 8.61 -8.37
N LYS A 161 5.17 8.28 -8.72
CA LYS A 161 5.53 7.58 -9.94
C LYS A 161 5.57 6.09 -9.67
N PHE A 162 4.76 5.33 -10.38
CA PHE A 162 4.79 3.88 -10.39
C PHE A 162 5.60 3.40 -11.58
N ILE A 163 6.50 2.45 -11.35
CA ILE A 163 7.36 1.87 -12.39
C ILE A 163 7.22 0.34 -12.33
N CYS A 164 7.09 -0.30 -13.49
CA CYS A 164 7.12 -1.76 -13.63
C CYS A 164 7.80 -2.09 -14.97
N GLY A 165 9.05 -2.58 -14.91
CA GLY A 165 9.89 -2.72 -16.10
C GLY A 165 10.07 -1.38 -16.81
N ASN A 166 9.68 -1.29 -18.09
CA ASN A 166 9.74 -0.07 -18.89
C ASN A 166 8.42 0.74 -18.90
N LYS A 167 7.44 0.37 -18.07
CA LYS A 167 6.16 1.08 -17.97
C LYS A 167 6.14 1.97 -16.76
N GLU A 168 5.69 3.20 -16.94
CA GLU A 168 5.49 4.15 -15.86
C GLU A 168 4.08 4.74 -15.88
N GLN A 169 3.57 5.04 -14.69
CA GLN A 169 2.35 5.82 -14.53
C GLN A 169 2.49 6.74 -13.31
N ILE A 170 2.09 8.00 -13.47
CA ILE A 170 2.13 8.98 -12.39
C ILE A 170 0.70 9.21 -11.89
N ILE A 171 0.55 9.27 -10.57
CA ILE A 171 -0.67 9.78 -9.92
C ILE A 171 -0.29 10.95 -9.00
N ILE A 172 -1.29 11.79 -8.70
CA ILE A 172 -1.14 12.91 -7.78
C ILE A 172 -2.20 12.76 -6.69
N LEU A 173 -1.74 12.76 -5.43
CA LEU A 173 -2.59 12.79 -4.26
C LEU A 173 -2.60 14.18 -3.65
N GLN A 174 -3.77 14.75 -3.41
CA GLN A 174 -3.91 16.06 -2.79
C GLN A 174 -4.22 15.92 -1.30
N GLN A 175 -3.21 16.15 -0.45
CA GLN A 175 -3.35 16.15 1.01
C GLN A 175 -3.81 17.55 1.49
N ARG A 176 -4.99 17.63 2.09
CA ARG A 176 -5.59 18.89 2.54
C ARG A 176 -5.55 19.02 4.06
N LYS A 177 -5.23 20.23 4.53
CA LYS A 177 -5.30 20.60 5.95
C LYS A 177 -6.69 20.44 6.52
#